data_AF-A0A1C2I4Q2-F1
#
_entry.id   AF-A0A1C2I4Q2-F1
#
_cell.length_a   1.000
_cell.length_b   1.000
_cell.length_c   1.000
_cell.angle_alpha   90.00
_cell.angle_beta   90.00
_cell.angle_gamma   90.00
#
_symmetry.space_group_name_H-M   'P 1'
#
loop_
_entity.id
_entity.type
_entity.pdbx_description
1 polymer ?
#
loop_
_entity_poly.entity_id
_entity_poly.type
_entity_poly.pdbx_seq_one_letter_code
_entity_poly.pdbx_strand_id
1 'polypeptide(L)' 'MQPHIADFPHPELIGTFRQFGPFGIPYQILKEGHATAKGWTVEIEVPQTGERLEYPLKDALDDPEAR' A
#
# COMPACT_ATOMS: atom_id res chain seq x y z
N MET A 1 -20.27 11.48 -18.90
CA MET A 1 -19.99 11.61 -17.45
C MET A 1 -18.62 11.01 -17.23
N GLN A 2 -17.60 11.82 -16.96
CA GLN A 2 -16.30 11.29 -16.55
C GLN A 2 -16.49 10.69 -15.15
N PRO A 3 -16.06 9.45 -14.88
CA PRO A 3 -16.06 8.96 -13.51
C PRO A 3 -15.14 9.87 -12.70
N HIS A 4 -15.65 10.41 -11.60
CA HIS A 4 -14.81 11.03 -10.58
C HIS A 4 -13.94 9.89 -10.06
N ILE A 5 -12.70 9.78 -10.57
CA ILE A 5 -11.71 8.92 -9.95
C ILE A 5 -11.50 9.57 -8.59
N ALA A 6 -11.96 8.92 -7.52
CA ALA A 6 -11.66 9.41 -6.19
C ALA A 6 -10.13 9.54 -6.10
N ASP A 7 -9.63 10.68 -5.62
CA ASP A 7 -8.20 10.82 -5.42
C ASP A 7 -7.73 9.83 -4.34
N PHE A 8 -6.51 9.31 -4.50
CA PHE A 8 -5.91 8.42 -3.52
C PHE A 8 -5.71 9.19 -2.19
N PRO A 9 -6.20 8.67 -1.05
CA PRO A 9 -6.30 9.46 0.17
C PRO A 9 -4.98 9.66 0.94
N HIS A 10 -3.92 8.92 0.61
CA HIS A 10 -2.67 8.89 1.38
C HIS A 10 -1.40 8.95 0.50
N PRO A 11 -1.24 9.99 -0.36
CA PRO A 11 -0.09 10.09 -1.26
C PRO A 11 1.27 10.11 -0.54
N GLU A 12 1.31 10.51 0.73
CA GLU A 12 2.50 10.51 1.58
C GLU A 12 3.07 9.11 1.87
N LEU A 13 2.28 8.05 1.66
CA LEU A 13 2.75 6.68 1.83
C LEU A 13 3.56 6.16 0.65
N ILE A 14 3.42 6.77 -0.52
CA ILE A 14 4.11 6.31 -1.73
C ILE A 14 5.61 6.50 -1.56
N GLY A 15 6.37 5.43 -1.76
CA GLY A 15 7.81 5.36 -1.55
C GLY A 15 8.24 4.96 -0.13
N THR A 16 7.30 4.91 0.84
CA THR A 16 7.60 4.52 2.23
C THR A 16 7.77 3.00 2.36
N PHE A 17 8.50 2.60 3.41
CA PHE A 17 8.67 1.20 3.78
C PHE A 17 7.86 0.88 5.04
N ARG A 18 7.09 -0.18 4.96
CA ARG A 18 6.26 -0.73 6.04
C ARG A 18 6.64 -2.18 6.25
N GLN A 19 6.16 -2.77 7.33
CA GLN A 19 6.43 -4.16 7.65
C GLN A 19 5.13 -4.89 7.94
N PHE A 20 4.97 -6.11 7.39
CA PHE A 20 3.76 -6.90 7.61
C PHE A 20 3.60 -7.26 9.10
N GLY A 21 2.82 -6.48 9.83
CA GLY A 21 2.77 -6.51 11.28
C GLY A 21 4.14 -6.36 11.98
N PRO A 22 4.18 -6.58 13.31
CA PRO A 22 5.36 -6.31 14.13
C PRO A 22 6.59 -7.18 13.84
N PHE A 23 6.40 -8.33 13.16
CA PHE A 23 7.46 -9.33 12.94
C PHE A 23 7.56 -9.83 11.50
N GLY A 24 6.77 -9.30 10.57
CA GLY A 24 6.83 -9.71 9.18
C GLY A 24 8.01 -9.12 8.43
N ILE A 25 8.06 -9.42 7.13
CA ILE A 25 9.07 -8.88 6.23
C ILE A 25 8.71 -7.45 5.81
N PRO A 26 9.70 -6.60 5.52
CA PRO A 26 9.47 -5.26 5.03
C PRO A 26 8.97 -5.30 3.58
N TYR A 27 8.14 -4.32 3.23
CA TYR A 27 7.68 -4.03 1.89
C TYR A 27 7.69 -2.52 1.63
N GLN A 28 7.80 -2.13 0.36
CA GLN A 28 7.69 -0.75 -0.09
C GLN A 28 6.33 -0.51 -0.72
N ILE A 29 5.72 0.63 -0.43
CA ILE A 29 4.52 1.08 -1.16
C ILE A 29 4.98 1.80 -2.42
N LEU A 30 4.66 1.26 -3.61
CA LEU A 30 5.18 1.75 -4.88
C LEU A 30 4.32 2.85 -5.51
N LYS A 31 3.00 2.69 -5.47
CA LYS A 31 2.02 3.62 -6.07
C LYS A 31 0.61 3.33 -5.56
N GLU A 32 -0.30 4.24 -5.84
CA GLU A 32 -1.73 4.05 -5.61
C GLU A 32 -2.27 2.85 -6.41
N GLY A 33 -3.17 2.09 -5.78
CA GLY A 33 -3.94 1.05 -6.44
C GLY A 33 -5.26 1.62 -6.95
N HIS A 34 -6.35 0.96 -6.60
CA HIS A 34 -7.69 1.39 -7.00
C HIS A 34 -8.67 1.37 -5.82
N ALA A 35 -9.76 2.14 -5.96
CA ALA A 35 -10.85 2.10 -5.00
C ALA A 35 -11.65 0.81 -5.17
N THR A 36 -11.92 0.12 -4.06
CA THR A 36 -12.76 -1.08 -3.98
C THR A 36 -13.97 -0.81 -3.08
N ALA A 37 -14.94 -1.73 -3.05
CA ALA A 37 -16.07 -1.65 -2.12
C ALA A 37 -15.65 -1.70 -0.63
N LYS A 38 -14.41 -2.13 -0.33
CA LYS A 38 -13.87 -2.25 1.04
C LYS A 38 -12.88 -1.13 1.40
N GLY A 39 -12.69 -0.15 0.51
CA GLY A 39 -11.68 0.89 0.64
C GLY A 39 -10.64 0.82 -0.48
N TRP A 40 -9.53 1.52 -0.29
CA TRP A 40 -8.46 1.63 -1.29
C TRP A 40 -7.44 0.49 -1.23
N THR A 41 -6.78 0.24 -2.34
CA THR A 41 -5.58 -0.61 -2.42
C THR A 41 -4.34 0.21 -2.78
N VAL A 42 -3.17 -0.39 -2.57
CA VAL A 42 -1.86 0.09 -3.03
C VAL A 42 -1.11 -1.06 -3.71
N GLU A 43 -0.22 -0.73 -4.65
CA GLU A 43 0.75 -1.70 -5.15
C GLU A 43 1.98 -1.68 -4.25
N ILE A 44 2.38 -2.83 -3.71
CA ILE A 44 3.56 -2.98 -2.88
C ILE A 44 4.59 -3.87 -3.55
N GLU A 45 5.85 -3.72 -3.16
CA GLU A 45 6.94 -4.63 -3.51
C GLU A 45 7.63 -5.14 -2.25
N VAL A 46 7.92 -6.43 -2.20
CA VAL A 46 8.76 -7.05 -1.17
C VAL A 46 10.21 -7.02 -1.65
N PRO A 47 11.11 -6.16 -1.11
CA PRO A 47 12.45 -5.96 -1.67
C PRO A 47 13.33 -7.21 -1.65
N GLN A 48 13.07 -8.13 -0.73
CA GLN A 48 13.83 -9.37 -0.58
C GLN A 48 13.60 -10.36 -1.74
N THR A 49 12.41 -10.33 -2.34
CA THR A 49 11.99 -11.27 -3.38
C THR A 49 11.72 -10.59 -4.72
N GLY A 50 11.53 -9.26 -4.72
CA GLY A 50 11.03 -8.51 -5.87
C GLY A 50 9.55 -8.78 -6.17
N GLU A 51 8.84 -9.49 -5.28
CA GLU A 51 7.43 -9.81 -5.47
C GLU A 51 6.57 -8.55 -5.37
N ARG A 52 5.69 -8.35 -6.35
CA ARG A 52 4.73 -7.25 -6.38
C ARG A 52 3.32 -7.77 -6.26
N LEU A 53 2.55 -7.13 -5.40
CA LEU A 53 1.17 -7.50 -5.15
C LEU A 53 0.33 -6.28 -4.81
N GLU A 54 -0.97 -6.43 -5.03
CA GLU A 54 -1.94 -5.48 -4.53
C GLU A 54 -2.20 -5.74 -3.04
N TYR A 55 -2.21 -4.68 -2.24
CA TYR A 55 -2.39 -4.75 -0.81
C TYR A 55 -3.45 -3.75 -0.31
N PRO A 56 -4.30 -4.11 0.65
CA PRO A 56 -5.30 -3.18 1.19
C PRO A 56 -4.65 -1.99 1.90
N LEU A 57 -5.06 -0.77 1.55
CA LEU A 57 -4.52 0.45 2.16
C LEU A 57 -4.76 0.48 3.68
N LYS A 58 -5.90 -0.04 4.15
CA LYS A 58 -6.20 -0.14 5.58
C LYS A 58 -5.15 -0.94 6.34
N ASP A 59 -4.69 -2.05 5.77
CA ASP A 59 -3.73 -2.93 6.42
C ASP A 59 -2.34 -2.28 6.38
N ALA A 60 -2.00 -1.60 5.28
CA ALA A 60 -0.75 -0.84 5.17
C ALA A 60 -0.64 0.36 6.15
N LEU A 61 -1.76 0.96 6.52
CA LEU A 61 -1.82 2.04 7.52
C LEU A 61 -1.60 1.51 8.94
N ASP A 62 -2.13 0.33 9.24
CA ASP A 62 -2.00 -0.35 10.54
C ASP A 62 -0.61 -0.97 10.73
N ASP A 63 0.06 -1.35 9.63
CA ASP A 63 1.40 -1.92 9.64
C ASP A 63 2.46 -0.89 10.11
N PRO A 64 3.38 -1.28 11.01
CA PRO A 64 4.42 -0.36 11.49
C PRO A 64 5.39 0.03 10.37
N GLU A 65 6.05 1.16 10.56
CA GLU A 65 7.16 1.57 9.70
C GLU A 65 8.31 0.53 9.80
N ALA A 66 8.87 0.15 8.66
CA ALA A 66 10.01 -0.77 8.64
C ALA A 66 11.24 -0.07 9.20
N ARG A 67 12.05 -0.80 10.00
CA ARG A 67 13.27 -0.28 10.62
C ARG A 67 14.53 -0.69 9.87
#